data_AF-A0A8T6HHB7-F1
#
_entry.id   AF-A0A8T6HHB7-F1
#
_cell.length_a   1.000
_cell.length_b   1.000
_cell.length_c   1.000
_cell.angle_alpha   90.00
_cell.angle_beta   90.00
_cell.angle_gamma   90.00
#
_symmetry.space_group_name_H-M   'P 1'
#
loop_
_entity.id
_entity.type
_entity.pdbx_description
1 polymer ?
#
loop_
_entity_poly.entity_id
_entity_poly.type
_entity_poly.pdbx_seq_one_letter_code
_entity_poly.pdbx_strand_id
1 'polypeptide(L)'
;MTDSESRLSRPIQAMPPEVEQSLHERGLVAAYQARPPYQRNDYLAWIARAKRPETKERRLQQMLSELELGDVYMKMDWRPRRISRDD
;
A
#
# COMPACT_ATOMS: atom_id res chain seq x y z
N MET A 1 -10.71 16.43 9.13
CA MET A 1 -9.36 16.57 9.71
C MET A 1 -8.99 15.26 10.37
N THR A 2 -8.26 14.36 9.71
CA THR A 2 -7.78 13.10 10.31
C THR A 2 -6.27 13.12 10.38
N ASP A 3 -5.78 13.66 11.48
CA ASP A 3 -4.39 13.56 11.94
C ASP A 3 -4.11 12.10 12.30
N SER A 4 -3.80 11.28 11.30
CA SER A 4 -3.32 9.90 11.47
C SER A 4 -1.96 9.66 10.82
N GLU A 5 -1.38 10.70 10.20
CA GLU A 5 -0.03 10.68 9.66
C GLU A 5 1.03 10.89 10.76
N SER A 6 0.64 11.52 11.87
CA SER A 6 1.51 12.01 12.96
C SER A 6 2.08 10.94 13.89
N ARG A 7 1.86 9.65 13.61
CA ARG A 7 2.38 8.52 14.42
C ARG A 7 3.34 7.59 13.69
N LEU A 8 3.73 7.92 12.45
CA LEU A 8 4.71 7.10 11.72
C LEU A 8 6.13 7.42 12.21
N SER A 9 6.80 6.47 12.87
CA SER A 9 8.23 6.60 13.22
C SER A 9 9.18 6.54 12.01
N ARG A 10 8.68 6.19 10.82
CA ARG A 10 9.46 6.13 9.58
C ARG A 10 9.19 7.38 8.73
N PRO A 11 10.19 7.89 7.99
CA PRO A 11 9.97 8.96 7.04
C PRO A 11 8.88 8.54 6.04
N ILE A 12 7.95 9.45 5.79
CA ILE A 12 6.88 9.26 4.81
C ILE A 12 7.53 9.21 3.43
N GLN A 13 7.30 8.13 2.71
CA GLN A 13 7.74 7.96 1.34
C GLN A 13 6.74 8.63 0.42
N ALA A 14 7.23 9.47 -0.49
CA ALA A 14 6.42 10.00 -1.57
C ALA A 14 5.94 8.83 -2.46
N MET A 15 4.68 8.90 -2.90
CA MET A 15 4.16 7.93 -3.85
C MET A 15 4.86 8.10 -5.21
N PRO A 16 5.55 7.07 -5.73
CA PRO A 16 6.11 7.12 -7.07
C PRO A 16 5.00 7.19 -8.13
N PRO A 17 5.21 7.93 -9.24
CA PRO A 17 4.20 8.05 -10.29
C PRO A 17 3.87 6.70 -10.96
N GLU A 18 4.83 5.75 -10.98
CA GLU A 18 4.57 4.37 -11.45
C GLU A 18 3.53 3.65 -10.60
N VAL A 19 3.56 3.87 -9.28
CA VAL A 19 2.62 3.24 -8.33
C VAL A 19 1.24 3.85 -8.50
N GLU A 20 1.17 5.18 -8.56
CA GLU A 20 -0.09 5.90 -8.74
C GLU A 20 -0.78 5.48 -10.04
N GLN A 21 -0.07 5.52 -11.17
CA GLN A 21 -0.62 5.11 -12.47
C GLN A 21 -1.15 3.67 -12.42
N SER A 22 -0.36 2.71 -11.92
CA SER A 22 -0.81 1.31 -11.84
C SER A 22 -2.01 1.11 -10.90
N LEU A 23 -2.11 1.87 -9.82
CA LEU A 23 -3.29 1.84 -8.94
C LEU A 23 -4.53 2.37 -9.66
N HIS A 24 -4.39 3.46 -10.41
CA HIS A 24 -5.48 4.03 -11.20
C HIS A 24 -5.91 3.12 -12.34
N GLU A 25 -4.96 2.57 -13.11
CA GLU A 25 -5.22 1.64 -14.22
C GLU A 25 -5.97 0.37 -13.77
N ARG A 26 -5.67 -0.13 -12.56
CA ARG A 26 -6.33 -1.31 -11.99
C ARG A 26 -7.54 -1.00 -11.12
N GLY A 27 -7.86 0.27 -10.88
CA GLY A 27 -8.91 0.67 -9.96
C GLY A 27 -8.66 0.31 -8.48
N LEU A 28 -7.40 0.08 -8.09
CA LEU A 28 -7.01 -0.36 -6.75
C LEU A 28 -6.78 0.81 -5.77
N VAL A 29 -7.04 2.05 -6.19
CA VAL A 29 -6.88 3.26 -5.36
C VAL A 29 -7.64 3.14 -4.04
N ALA A 30 -8.90 2.68 -4.06
CA ALA A 30 -9.71 2.51 -2.86
C ALA A 30 -9.15 1.42 -1.93
N ALA A 31 -8.71 0.28 -2.50
CA ALA A 31 -8.09 -0.81 -1.75
C ALA A 31 -6.79 -0.35 -1.08
N TYR A 32 -5.99 0.46 -1.76
CA TYR A 32 -4.78 1.08 -1.22
C TYR A 32 -5.11 2.05 -0.08
N GLN A 33 -6.08 2.94 -0.26
CA GLN A 33 -6.49 3.91 0.77
C GLN A 33 -7.10 3.24 2.01
N ALA A 34 -7.77 2.10 1.85
CA ALA A 34 -8.29 1.30 2.95
C ALA A 34 -7.17 0.69 3.82
N ARG A 35 -5.93 0.60 3.32
CA ARG A 35 -4.80 0.13 4.12
C ARG A 35 -4.35 1.19 5.14
N PRO A 36 -3.94 0.77 6.36
CA PRO A 36 -3.37 1.67 7.34
C PRO A 36 -2.20 2.50 6.78
N PRO A 37 -2.00 3.76 7.23
CA PRO A 37 -0.92 4.62 6.75
C PRO A 37 0.47 3.99 6.79
N TYR A 38 0.76 3.17 7.82
CA TYR A 38 2.06 2.50 7.93
C TYR A 38 2.27 1.43 6.85
N GLN A 39 1.22 0.68 6.46
CA GLN A 39 1.31 -0.32 5.39
C GLN A 39 1.54 0.35 4.05
N ARG A 40 0.80 1.44 3.79
CA ARG A 40 1.00 2.28 2.61
C ARG A 40 2.45 2.75 2.54
N ASN A 41 2.98 3.32 3.62
CA ASN A 41 4.36 3.77 3.69
C ASN A 41 5.38 2.64 3.50
N ASP A 42 5.14 1.47 4.10
CA ASP A 42 6.03 0.31 3.99
C ASP A 42 6.09 -0.27 2.57
N TYR A 43 4.95 -0.33 1.86
CA TYR A 43 4.95 -0.70 0.44
C TYR A 43 5.80 0.25 -0.39
N LEU A 44 5.60 1.56 -0.23
CA LEU A 44 6.36 2.57 -0.95
C LEU A 44 7.85 2.48 -0.64
N ALA A 45 8.22 2.33 0.65
CA ALA A 45 9.61 2.16 1.07
C ALA A 45 10.23 0.87 0.50
N TRP A 46 9.46 -0.22 0.44
CA TRP A 46 9.91 -1.49 -0.09
C TRP A 46 10.11 -1.44 -1.61
N ILE A 47 9.22 -0.80 -2.36
CA ILE A 47 9.39 -0.58 -3.80
C ILE A 47 10.58 0.35 -4.05
N ALA A 48 10.67 1.48 -3.35
CA ALA A 48 11.76 2.46 -3.50
C ALA A 48 13.15 1.89 -3.18
N ARG A 49 13.25 0.93 -2.26
CA ARG A 49 14.51 0.24 -1.93
C ARG A 49 15.07 -0.62 -3.07
N ALA A 50 14.28 -0.98 -4.08
CA ALA A 50 14.78 -1.74 -5.21
C ALA A 50 15.64 -0.85 -6.12
N LYS A 51 16.91 -1.24 -6.32
CA LYS A 51 17.85 -0.47 -7.16
C LYS A 51 17.63 -0.69 -8.66
N ARG A 52 17.14 -1.86 -9.05
CA ARG A 52 16.92 -2.24 -10.46
C ARG A 52 15.46 -1.99 -10.85
N PRO A 53 15.19 -1.44 -12.05
CA PRO A 53 13.83 -1.18 -12.53
C PRO A 53 12.98 -2.45 -12.56
N GLU A 54 13.52 -3.55 -13.10
CA GLU A 54 12.82 -4.85 -13.13
C GLU A 54 12.40 -5.34 -11.73
N THR A 55 13.22 -5.08 -10.70
CA THR A 55 12.87 -5.44 -9.32
C THR A 55 11.80 -4.51 -8.74
N LYS A 56 11.81 -3.21 -9.08
CA LYS A 56 10.74 -2.28 -8.69
C LYS A 56 9.41 -2.72 -9.29
N GLU A 57 9.40 -3.03 -10.58
CA GLU A 57 8.21 -3.52 -11.28
C GLU A 57 7.68 -4.80 -10.65
N ARG A 58 8.54 -5.79 -10.36
CA ARG A 58 8.11 -7.03 -9.68
C ARG A 58 7.50 -6.78 -8.31
N ARG A 59 8.05 -5.83 -7.53
CA ARG A 59 7.51 -5.46 -6.21
C ARG A 59 6.20 -4.69 -6.31
N LEU A 60 6.09 -3.79 -7.28
CA LEU A 60 4.86 -3.09 -7.62
C LEU A 60 3.76 -4.07 -7.99
N GLN A 61 4.05 -5.00 -8.91
CA GLN A 61 3.11 -6.06 -9.30
C GLN A 61 2.67 -6.89 -8.10
N GLN A 62 3.60 -7.27 -7.21
CA GLN A 62 3.26 -7.99 -6.00
C GLN A 62 2.32 -7.18 -5.09
N MET A 63 2.61 -5.88 -4.85
CA MET A 63 1.71 -5.02 -4.07
C MET A 63 0.31 -4.98 -4.69
N LEU A 64 0.20 -4.80 -6.01
CA LEU A 64 -1.09 -4.70 -6.69
C LEU A 64 -1.89 -6.01 -6.56
N SER A 65 -1.24 -7.17 -6.72
CA SER A 65 -1.91 -8.47 -6.50
C SER A 65 -2.38 -8.64 -5.06
N GLU A 66 -1.60 -8.22 -4.07
CA GLU A 66 -2.00 -8.28 -2.65
C GLU A 66 -3.16 -7.31 -2.33
N LEU A 67 -3.21 -6.16 -3.00
CA LEU A 67 -4.32 -5.21 -2.90
C LEU A 67 -5.60 -5.76 -3.55
N GLU A 68 -5.47 -6.44 -4.69
CA GLU A 68 -6.58 -7.07 -5.42
C GLU A 68 -7.17 -8.25 -4.64
N LEU A 69 -6.32 -9.08 -4.03
CA LEU A 69 -6.74 -10.15 -3.13
C LEU A 69 -7.45 -9.58 -1.89
N GLY A 70 -6.94 -8.47 -1.35
CA GLY A 70 -7.61 -7.74 -0.26
C GLY A 70 -7.41 -8.35 1.13
N ASP A 71 -6.84 -9.55 1.23
CA ASP A 71 -6.60 -10.29 2.47
C ASP A 71 -5.11 -10.55 2.75
N VAL A 72 -4.21 -9.96 1.95
CA VAL A 72 -2.76 -10.15 2.07
C VAL A 72 -2.04 -8.82 2.26
N TYR A 73 -0.98 -8.83 3.06
CA TYR A 73 0.00 -7.76 3.19
C TYR A 73 1.41 -8.34 3.32
N MET A 74 2.32 -8.03 2.40
CA MET A 74 3.72 -8.49 2.44
C MET A 74 3.85 -10.01 2.58
N LYS A 75 3.02 -10.78 1.84
CA LYS A 75 2.86 -12.24 1.95
C LYS A 75 2.39 -12.75 3.32
N MET A 76 1.78 -11.91 4.15
CA MET A 76 1.17 -12.29 5.42
C MET A 76 -0.35 -12.12 5.33
N ASP A 77 -1.09 -12.96 6.04
CA ASP A 77 -2.55 -12.85 6.18
C ASP A 77 -2.86 -11.48 6.81
N TRP A 78 -3.56 -10.63 6.07
CA TRP A 78 -4.04 -9.34 6.51
C TRP A 78 -5.54 -9.32 6.41
N ARG A 79 -6.21 -9.27 7.56
CA ARG A 79 -7.64 -9.04 7.59
C ARG A 79 -7.87 -7.57 7.87
N PRO A 80 -8.59 -6.84 7.00
CA PRO A 80 -9.04 -5.51 7.38
C PRO A 80 -9.80 -5.67 8.69
N ARG A 81 -9.38 -4.92 9.72
CA ARG A 81 -10.14 -4.89 10.97
C ARG A 81 -11.49 -4.29 10.59
N ARG A 82 -12.50 -5.15 10.45
CA ARG A 82 -13.87 -4.74 10.23
C ARG A 82 -14.18 -3.90 11.46
N ILE A 83 -14.14 -2.58 11.32
CA ILE A 83 -14.80 -1.71 12.29
C ILE A 83 -16.25 -2.10 12.12
N SER A 84 -16.75 -2.95 13.03
CA SER A 84 -18.19 -3.13 13.20
C SER A 84 -18.72 -1.75 13.49
N ARG A 85 -19.19 -1.07 12.44
CA ARG A 85 -20.15 0.00 12.59
C ARG A 85 -21.46 -0.71 12.86
N ASP A 86 -21.60 -1.15 14.10
CA ASP A 86 -22.89 -1.47 14.68
C ASP A 86 -23.62 -0.12 14.75
N ASP A 87 -24.76 -0.06 14.07
CA ASP A 87 -25.67 1.08 13.93
C ASP A 87 -26.48 1.30 15.23
#